data_AF-A0A194VJE6-F1
#
_entry.id   AF-A0A194VJE6-F1
#
_cell.length_a   1.000
_cell.length_b   1.000
_cell.length_c   1.000
_cell.angle_alpha   90.00
_cell.angle_beta   90.00
_cell.angle_gamma   90.00
#
_symmetry.space_group_name_H-M   'P 1'
#
loop_
_entity.id
_entity.type
_entity.pdbx_description
1 polymer ?
#
loop_
_entity_poly.entity_id
_entity_poly.type
_entity_poly.pdbx_seq_one_letter_code
_entity_poly.pdbx_strand_id
1 'polypeptide(L)'
;MYSKFWPKGGLPGILHHYTESLVTFEYTSNATIRQPHSFLFVGGLSDGLASTSYTVDVVRALQNTEWSFFTLNVSSSYQACGLGHLDRDTDEIAQCIRYIQEYKTAKYGNPGGKIVLMGHSTGSQCVLHYLHRPNPHTSSPAFDTWLQHVERPALDGAIMQAPVSDREALHYICDTGIGDIPASEVRAAYDKLMLMAKEAARRDDQTYDIILPVSLTAKLGYPPSIPVSARRFLSLASPESPQSPSEDDLFSSDLGDEILAKTFGGIESRGLLRHKLMVLHSGADQSVPDWIDRKKLTSRWRNATDHNGKFQIWDQERSGEIPNASHALSNDDQAQPRKDLAEKVLGFLQELEKK
;
A
#
# COMPACT_ATOMS: atom_id res chain seq x y z
N MET A 1 0.08 -4.81 -25.14
CA MET A 1 0.08 -6.25 -24.83
C MET A 1 -1.21 -6.54 -24.06
N TYR A 2 -2.01 -7.55 -24.42
CA TYR A 2 -3.23 -7.88 -23.66
C TYR A 2 -2.87 -8.45 -22.29
N SER A 3 -3.72 -8.22 -21.29
CA SER A 3 -3.52 -8.84 -19.98
C SER A 3 -3.53 -10.37 -20.10
N LYS A 4 -2.49 -11.01 -19.56
CA LYS A 4 -2.38 -12.49 -19.53
C LYS A 4 -3.16 -13.12 -18.37
N PHE A 5 -3.38 -12.36 -17.29
CA PHE A 5 -3.89 -12.90 -16.02
C PHE A 5 -5.37 -12.54 -15.78
N TRP A 6 -5.81 -11.40 -16.32
CA TRP A 6 -7.21 -11.03 -16.23
C TRP A 6 -8.06 -11.92 -17.15
N PRO A 7 -9.21 -12.43 -16.66
CA PRO A 7 -10.04 -13.33 -17.45
C PRO A 7 -10.60 -12.62 -18.68
N LYS A 8 -10.62 -13.35 -19.81
CA LYS A 8 -11.33 -12.91 -21.01
C LYS A 8 -12.82 -12.73 -20.67
N GLY A 9 -13.39 -11.59 -21.07
CA GLY A 9 -14.77 -11.21 -20.72
C GLY A 9 -14.88 -10.34 -19.45
N GLY A 10 -13.76 -10.05 -18.78
CA GLY A 10 -13.75 -9.21 -17.58
C GLY A 10 -14.19 -9.95 -16.32
N LEU A 11 -14.22 -9.24 -15.20
CA LEU A 11 -14.83 -9.69 -13.96
C LEU A 11 -16.08 -8.86 -13.68
N PRO A 12 -17.24 -9.47 -13.40
CA PRO A 12 -18.45 -8.74 -13.07
C PRO A 12 -18.32 -8.07 -11.69
N GLY A 13 -19.04 -6.97 -11.53
CA GLY A 13 -19.05 -6.20 -10.30
C GLY A 13 -19.90 -4.94 -10.40
N ILE A 14 -19.79 -4.11 -9.38
CA ILE A 14 -20.54 -2.87 -9.23
C ILE A 14 -19.54 -1.73 -9.07
N LEU A 15 -19.65 -0.70 -9.91
CA LEU A 15 -18.89 0.55 -9.74
C LEU A 15 -19.69 1.48 -8.82
N HIS A 16 -19.06 1.89 -7.74
CA HIS A 16 -19.63 2.78 -6.73
C HIS A 16 -18.91 4.12 -6.74
N HIS A 17 -19.65 5.18 -6.46
CA HIS A 17 -19.11 6.50 -6.13
C HIS A 17 -19.13 6.66 -4.61
N TYR A 18 -17.96 6.74 -3.97
CA TYR A 18 -17.86 7.01 -2.54
C TYR A 18 -17.61 8.49 -2.24
N THR A 19 -17.19 9.24 -3.26
CA THR A 19 -17.33 10.69 -3.37
C THR A 19 -17.87 11.02 -4.78
N GLU A 20 -18.15 12.29 -5.05
CA GLU A 20 -18.54 12.72 -6.41
C GLU A 20 -17.47 12.39 -7.47
N SER A 21 -16.20 12.41 -7.11
CA SER A 21 -15.06 12.26 -8.04
C SER A 21 -14.29 10.94 -7.90
N LEU A 22 -14.45 10.21 -6.79
CA LEU A 22 -13.70 9.00 -6.50
C LEU A 22 -14.61 7.78 -6.43
N VAL A 23 -14.11 6.68 -7.00
CA VAL A 23 -14.85 5.45 -7.21
C VAL A 23 -14.21 4.25 -6.52
N THR A 24 -15.04 3.30 -6.13
CA THR A 24 -14.64 1.97 -5.68
C THR A 24 -15.41 0.91 -6.47
N PHE A 25 -14.75 -0.19 -6.83
CA PHE A 25 -15.34 -1.27 -7.60
C PHE A 25 -15.48 -2.52 -6.72
N GLU A 26 -16.71 -2.95 -6.50
CA GLU A 26 -17.05 -4.20 -5.81
C GLU A 26 -17.05 -5.36 -6.81
N TYR A 27 -16.19 -6.34 -6.62
CA TYR A 27 -16.23 -7.58 -7.40
C TYR A 27 -17.29 -8.51 -6.84
N THR A 28 -18.34 -8.75 -7.64
CA THR A 28 -19.43 -9.64 -7.28
C THR A 28 -20.07 -10.23 -8.53
N SER A 29 -20.28 -11.54 -8.52
CA SER A 29 -20.82 -12.28 -9.67
C SER A 29 -22.17 -12.95 -9.39
N ASN A 30 -22.59 -13.03 -8.12
CA ASN A 30 -23.78 -13.77 -7.72
C ASN A 30 -24.66 -12.96 -6.76
N ALA A 31 -25.79 -12.46 -7.27
CA ALA A 31 -26.76 -11.68 -6.50
C ALA A 31 -27.40 -12.45 -5.34
N THR A 32 -27.27 -13.78 -5.30
CA THR A 32 -27.88 -14.61 -4.24
C THR A 32 -26.99 -14.80 -3.02
N ILE A 33 -25.67 -14.59 -3.14
CA ILE A 33 -24.74 -14.74 -2.00
C ILE A 33 -24.77 -13.48 -1.16
N ARG A 34 -24.99 -13.68 0.14
CA ARG A 34 -24.95 -12.60 1.13
C ARG A 34 -23.49 -12.33 1.49
N GLN A 35 -23.01 -11.11 1.22
CA GLN A 35 -21.62 -10.70 1.48
C GLN A 35 -21.58 -9.46 2.40
N PRO A 36 -21.83 -9.59 3.71
CA PRO A 36 -21.86 -8.46 4.64
C PRO A 36 -20.46 -7.93 4.98
N HIS A 37 -19.40 -8.70 4.72
CA HIS A 37 -18.02 -8.32 5.02
C HIS A 37 -17.32 -7.76 3.78
N SER A 38 -16.32 -6.92 4.01
CA SER A 38 -15.67 -6.14 2.96
C SER A 38 -14.16 -6.24 3.06
N PHE A 39 -13.55 -6.62 1.95
CA PHE A 39 -12.10 -6.65 1.76
C PHE A 39 -11.71 -5.50 0.85
N LEU A 40 -11.15 -4.41 1.39
CA LEU A 40 -10.73 -3.25 0.63
C LEU A 40 -9.25 -3.34 0.28
N PHE A 41 -8.94 -3.35 -1.01
CA PHE A 41 -7.60 -3.44 -1.55
C PHE A 41 -7.11 -2.09 -2.09
N VAL A 42 -5.90 -1.71 -1.66
CA VAL A 42 -5.16 -0.53 -2.09
C VAL A 42 -3.90 -0.98 -2.83
N GLY A 43 -3.81 -0.62 -4.11
CA GLY A 43 -2.66 -0.94 -4.96
C GLY A 43 -1.42 -0.09 -4.67
N GLY A 44 -0.38 -0.28 -5.48
CA GLY A 44 0.80 0.58 -5.47
C GLY A 44 0.51 1.99 -5.97
N LEU A 45 1.52 2.86 -5.89
CA LEU A 45 1.41 4.29 -6.16
C LEU A 45 0.90 4.53 -7.60
N SER A 46 1.40 3.77 -8.57
CA SER A 46 0.98 3.83 -9.97
C SER A 46 -0.28 3.02 -10.32
N ASP A 47 -0.92 2.39 -9.34
CA ASP A 47 -2.07 1.51 -9.56
C ASP A 47 -3.40 2.28 -9.48
N GLY A 48 -4.37 1.80 -10.24
CA GLY A 48 -5.80 2.10 -10.05
C GLY A 48 -6.60 0.81 -9.89
N LEU A 49 -7.86 0.81 -10.34
CA LEU A 49 -8.68 -0.40 -10.38
C LEU A 49 -7.98 -1.53 -11.15
N ALA A 50 -8.04 -2.75 -10.62
CA ALA A 50 -7.64 -3.98 -11.32
C ALA A 50 -6.13 -4.08 -11.70
N SER A 51 -5.23 -3.41 -10.99
CA SER A 51 -3.83 -3.28 -11.43
C SER A 51 -2.94 -4.52 -11.20
N THR A 52 -3.23 -5.34 -10.19
CA THR A 52 -2.38 -6.49 -9.81
C THR A 52 -3.02 -7.84 -10.15
N SER A 53 -2.23 -8.72 -10.77
CA SER A 53 -2.69 -9.99 -11.33
C SER A 53 -3.30 -10.95 -10.31
N TYR A 54 -2.77 -11.00 -9.08
CA TYR A 54 -3.24 -11.91 -8.02
C TYR A 54 -4.57 -11.52 -7.41
N THR A 55 -5.03 -10.28 -7.61
CA THR A 55 -6.36 -9.86 -7.11
C THR A 55 -7.46 -10.68 -7.73
N VAL A 56 -7.29 -11.16 -8.97
CA VAL A 56 -8.23 -12.09 -9.62
C VAL A 56 -8.37 -13.39 -8.84
N ASP A 57 -7.26 -13.95 -8.36
CA ASP A 57 -7.25 -15.22 -7.62
C ASP A 57 -7.87 -15.03 -6.23
N VAL A 58 -7.64 -13.88 -5.58
CA VAL A 58 -8.32 -13.50 -4.33
C VAL A 58 -9.82 -13.30 -4.57
N VAL A 59 -10.22 -12.53 -5.59
CA VAL A 59 -11.63 -12.33 -5.95
C VAL A 59 -12.34 -13.67 -6.14
N ARG A 60 -11.74 -14.60 -6.90
CA ARG A 60 -12.28 -15.95 -7.10
C ARG A 60 -12.40 -16.74 -5.79
N ALA A 61 -11.38 -16.67 -4.93
CA ALA A 61 -11.43 -17.34 -3.63
C ALA A 61 -12.57 -16.82 -2.74
N LEU A 62 -12.94 -15.54 -2.87
CA LEU A 62 -13.99 -14.91 -2.06
C LEU A 62 -15.40 -15.05 -2.64
N GLN A 63 -15.58 -15.50 -3.89
CA GLN A 63 -16.88 -15.54 -4.59
C GLN A 63 -18.00 -16.27 -3.82
N ASN A 64 -17.65 -17.30 -3.04
CA ASN A 64 -18.61 -18.11 -2.28
C ASN A 64 -18.52 -17.88 -0.77
N THR A 65 -17.93 -16.76 -0.35
CA THR A 65 -17.77 -16.38 1.06
C THR A 65 -18.66 -15.20 1.41
N GLU A 66 -18.71 -14.84 2.71
CA GLU A 66 -19.39 -13.64 3.21
C GLU A 66 -18.60 -12.34 2.94
N TRP A 67 -17.44 -12.42 2.29
CA TRP A 67 -16.61 -11.28 1.92
C TRP A 67 -16.79 -10.90 0.45
N SER A 68 -17.01 -9.61 0.18
CA SER A 68 -16.78 -9.08 -1.18
C SER A 68 -15.49 -8.27 -1.24
N PHE A 69 -14.87 -8.31 -2.41
CA PHE A 69 -13.59 -7.65 -2.68
C PHE A 69 -13.85 -6.29 -3.31
N PHE A 70 -13.18 -5.25 -2.82
CA PHE A 70 -13.23 -3.89 -3.33
C PHE A 70 -11.84 -3.44 -3.75
N THR A 71 -11.74 -2.75 -4.89
CA THR A 71 -10.59 -1.88 -5.22
C THR A 71 -11.07 -0.45 -5.31
N LEU A 72 -10.25 0.52 -4.93
CA LEU A 72 -10.60 1.94 -5.02
C LEU A 72 -9.59 2.75 -5.83
N ASN A 73 -10.04 3.90 -6.31
CA ASN A 73 -9.16 4.99 -6.69
C ASN A 73 -9.11 6.03 -5.57
N VAL A 74 -7.92 6.53 -5.30
CA VAL A 74 -7.66 7.74 -4.50
C VAL A 74 -7.25 8.88 -5.45
N SER A 75 -7.19 10.11 -4.97
CA SER A 75 -6.70 11.25 -5.76
C SER A 75 -5.31 10.98 -6.32
N SER A 76 -4.46 10.29 -5.56
CA SER A 76 -3.12 9.87 -6.00
C SER A 76 -3.14 8.85 -7.15
N SER A 77 -4.24 8.13 -7.38
CA SER A 77 -4.42 7.25 -8.54
C SER A 77 -4.60 8.03 -9.86
N TYR A 78 -5.20 9.23 -9.81
CA TYR A 78 -5.51 10.04 -11.01
C TYR A 78 -4.53 11.19 -11.23
N GLN A 79 -4.17 11.92 -10.17
CA GLN A 79 -3.40 13.17 -10.24
C GLN A 79 -1.92 12.97 -10.54
N ALA A 80 -1.57 11.85 -11.18
CA ALA A 80 -0.25 11.25 -11.19
C ALA A 80 0.28 11.06 -9.76
N CYS A 81 0.54 9.81 -9.44
CA CYS A 81 0.93 9.37 -8.10
C CYS A 81 2.14 10.11 -7.49
N GLY A 82 2.91 10.80 -8.33
CA GLY A 82 3.93 11.77 -7.96
C GLY A 82 3.50 13.04 -7.24
N LEU A 83 2.20 13.38 -7.19
CA LEU A 83 1.66 14.55 -6.47
C LEU A 83 0.91 14.14 -5.18
N GLY A 84 0.74 12.84 -4.97
CA GLY A 84 0.12 12.26 -3.79
C GLY A 84 0.85 12.51 -2.48
N HIS A 85 0.15 12.28 -1.36
CA HIS A 85 0.74 12.11 -0.04
C HIS A 85 -0.18 11.27 0.86
N LEU A 86 0.40 10.65 1.88
CA LEU A 86 -0.27 9.58 2.62
C LEU A 86 -1.43 10.07 3.49
N ASP A 87 -1.35 11.30 4.04
CA ASP A 87 -2.46 11.87 4.81
C ASP A 87 -3.76 11.94 3.98
N ARG A 88 -3.71 12.51 2.76
CA ARG A 88 -4.89 12.58 1.88
C ARG A 88 -5.38 11.20 1.46
N ASP A 89 -4.47 10.32 1.04
CA ASP A 89 -4.84 8.97 0.60
C ASP A 89 -5.56 8.20 1.71
N THR A 90 -5.14 8.37 2.96
CA THR A 90 -5.77 7.69 4.10
C THR A 90 -7.05 8.36 4.58
N ASP A 91 -7.24 9.67 4.36
CA ASP A 91 -8.54 10.34 4.51
C ASP A 91 -9.57 9.82 3.49
N GLU A 92 -9.17 9.68 2.22
CA GLU A 92 -10.01 9.15 1.14
C GLU A 92 -10.33 7.66 1.33
N ILE A 93 -9.35 6.85 1.78
CA ILE A 93 -9.60 5.47 2.20
C ILE A 93 -10.64 5.43 3.33
N ALA A 94 -10.57 6.33 4.31
CA ALA A 94 -11.54 6.38 5.40
C ALA A 94 -12.95 6.78 4.92
N GLN A 95 -13.06 7.68 3.95
CA GLN A 95 -14.33 8.00 3.29
C GLN A 95 -14.89 6.78 2.54
N CYS A 96 -14.04 6.05 1.79
CA CYS A 96 -14.43 4.83 1.10
C CYS A 96 -14.92 3.75 2.07
N ILE A 97 -14.23 3.55 3.21
CA ILE A 97 -14.64 2.60 4.24
C ILE A 97 -16.01 2.96 4.82
N ARG A 98 -16.26 4.24 5.14
CA ARG A 98 -17.58 4.69 5.60
C ARG A 98 -18.67 4.39 4.59
N TYR A 99 -18.44 4.75 3.32
CA TYR A 99 -19.36 4.44 2.25
C TYR A 99 -19.67 2.94 2.17
N ILE A 100 -18.64 2.09 2.21
CA ILE A 100 -18.80 0.64 2.17
C ILE A 100 -19.62 0.15 3.37
N GLN A 101 -19.37 0.64 4.58
CA GLN A 101 -20.11 0.27 5.78
C GLN A 101 -21.59 0.65 5.68
N GLU A 102 -21.88 1.86 5.22
CA GLU A 102 -23.26 2.34 4.99
C GLU A 102 -23.96 1.54 3.89
N TYR A 103 -23.29 1.32 2.76
CA TYR A 103 -23.78 0.49 1.65
C TYR A 103 -24.11 -0.93 2.10
N LYS A 104 -23.19 -1.60 2.80
CA LYS A 104 -23.40 -2.96 3.30
C LYS A 104 -24.52 -3.00 4.34
N THR A 105 -24.60 -2.01 5.22
CA THR A 105 -25.68 -1.91 6.20
C THR A 105 -27.04 -1.74 5.51
N ALA A 106 -27.14 -0.85 4.52
CA ALA A 106 -28.37 -0.63 3.76
C ALA A 106 -28.80 -1.87 2.96
N LYS A 107 -27.84 -2.58 2.34
CA LYS A 107 -28.10 -3.77 1.51
C LYS A 107 -28.46 -5.00 2.34
N TYR A 108 -27.85 -5.16 3.52
CA TYR A 108 -27.88 -6.41 4.26
C TYR A 108 -28.44 -6.32 5.68
N GLY A 109 -28.75 -5.12 6.18
CA GLY A 109 -29.31 -4.87 7.51
C GLY A 109 -28.37 -5.22 8.68
N ASN A 110 -27.08 -5.44 8.41
CA ASN A 110 -26.11 -5.87 9.42
C ASN A 110 -25.14 -4.75 9.78
N PRO A 111 -25.25 -4.14 10.98
CA PRO A 111 -24.29 -3.12 11.44
C PRO A 111 -22.92 -3.72 11.84
N GLY A 112 -22.77 -5.04 11.86
CA GLY A 112 -21.54 -5.77 12.23
C GLY A 112 -20.72 -6.27 11.03
N GLY A 113 -20.87 -5.68 9.84
CA GLY A 113 -20.04 -6.02 8.69
C GLY A 113 -18.56 -5.71 8.96
N LYS A 114 -17.69 -6.72 8.84
CA LYS A 114 -16.25 -6.58 9.08
C LYS A 114 -15.56 -5.91 7.90
N ILE A 115 -14.55 -5.08 8.18
CA ILE A 115 -13.71 -4.41 7.18
C ILE A 115 -12.24 -4.83 7.34
N VAL A 116 -11.66 -5.33 6.26
CA VAL A 116 -10.22 -5.60 6.18
C VAL A 116 -9.60 -4.68 5.12
N LEU A 117 -8.52 -4.00 5.48
CA LEU A 117 -7.74 -3.19 4.55
C LEU A 117 -6.47 -3.94 4.15
N MET A 118 -6.26 -4.13 2.86
CA MET A 118 -5.04 -4.71 2.30
C MET A 118 -4.30 -3.68 1.45
N GLY A 119 -3.02 -3.49 1.73
CA GLY A 119 -2.09 -2.71 0.90
C GLY A 119 -1.16 -3.62 0.12
N HIS A 120 -0.93 -3.30 -1.15
CA HIS A 120 0.07 -3.92 -2.00
C HIS A 120 1.22 -2.95 -2.28
N SER A 121 2.46 -3.41 -2.17
CA SER A 121 3.64 -2.58 -2.49
C SER A 121 3.57 -1.28 -1.67
N THR A 122 3.71 -0.11 -2.31
CA THR A 122 3.56 1.20 -1.66
C THR A 122 2.16 1.45 -1.09
N GLY A 123 1.11 0.73 -1.52
CA GLY A 123 -0.20 0.73 -0.85
C GLY A 123 -0.14 0.24 0.60
N SER A 124 0.91 -0.52 0.96
CA SER A 124 1.21 -0.86 2.35
C SER A 124 1.60 0.37 3.18
N GLN A 125 2.17 1.42 2.56
CA GLN A 125 2.44 2.70 3.23
C GLN A 125 1.11 3.30 3.71
N CYS A 126 0.07 3.28 2.86
CA CYS A 126 -1.28 3.74 3.25
C CYS A 126 -1.83 2.92 4.42
N VAL A 127 -1.67 1.59 4.44
CA VAL A 127 -2.13 0.75 5.55
C VAL A 127 -1.46 1.13 6.87
N LEU A 128 -0.12 1.18 6.89
CA LEU A 128 0.59 1.51 8.12
C LEU A 128 0.25 2.94 8.56
N HIS A 129 0.29 3.89 7.64
CA HIS A 129 -0.03 5.31 7.89
C HIS A 129 -1.44 5.51 8.44
N TYR A 130 -2.42 4.79 7.89
CA TYR A 130 -3.81 4.77 8.39
C TYR A 130 -3.85 4.37 9.87
N LEU A 131 -3.07 3.36 10.24
CA LEU A 131 -3.07 2.74 11.56
C LEU A 131 -2.25 3.47 12.63
N HIS A 132 -1.15 4.15 12.27
CA HIS A 132 -0.22 4.69 13.28
C HIS A 132 -0.31 6.22 13.48
N ARG A 133 -0.85 6.96 12.51
CA ARG A 133 -0.93 8.43 12.57
C ARG A 133 -2.05 8.93 13.50
N PRO A 134 -2.00 10.18 13.98
CA PRO A 134 -3.10 10.79 14.73
C PRO A 134 -4.43 10.66 14.00
N ASN A 135 -5.53 10.56 14.75
CA ASN A 135 -6.87 10.43 14.19
C ASN A 135 -7.81 11.51 14.80
N PRO A 136 -8.27 12.51 14.02
CA PRO A 136 -7.92 12.76 12.62
C PRO A 136 -6.44 13.14 12.46
N HIS A 137 -5.96 13.17 11.22
CA HIS A 137 -4.65 13.75 10.92
C HIS A 137 -4.60 15.23 11.33
N THR A 138 -3.39 15.75 11.50
CA THR A 138 -3.16 17.11 12.00
C THR A 138 -2.27 17.95 11.09
N SER A 139 -1.92 17.45 9.90
CA SER A 139 -1.07 18.18 8.98
C SER A 139 -1.88 19.26 8.26
N SER A 140 -1.19 20.24 7.70
CA SER A 140 -1.82 21.26 6.85
C SER A 140 -0.77 21.72 5.84
N PRO A 141 -0.48 20.88 4.83
CA PRO A 141 0.55 21.20 3.85
C PRO A 141 0.12 22.39 2.98
N ALA A 142 1.04 23.34 2.75
CA ALA A 142 0.77 24.52 1.94
C ALA A 142 0.39 24.20 0.48
N PHE A 143 0.81 23.04 -0.04
CA PHE A 143 0.49 22.57 -1.39
C PHE A 143 -0.87 21.89 -1.52
N ASP A 144 -1.57 21.63 -0.40
CA ASP A 144 -2.91 21.03 -0.40
C ASP A 144 -3.81 21.77 0.60
N THR A 145 -4.12 23.03 0.26
CA THR A 145 -4.93 23.92 1.10
C THR A 145 -6.40 23.49 1.21
N TRP A 146 -6.84 22.56 0.37
CA TRP A 146 -8.20 22.03 0.34
C TRP A 146 -8.34 20.71 1.11
N LEU A 147 -7.23 20.19 1.66
CA LEU A 147 -7.21 18.97 2.44
C LEU A 147 -8.16 19.08 3.63
N GLN A 148 -9.10 18.14 3.70
CA GLN A 148 -10.01 18.00 4.82
C GLN A 148 -9.75 16.66 5.49
N HIS A 149 -9.20 16.73 6.70
CA HIS A 149 -8.98 15.54 7.50
C HIS A 149 -10.29 14.99 8.04
N VAL A 150 -10.40 13.67 8.00
CA VAL A 150 -11.57 12.95 8.50
C VAL A 150 -11.15 11.98 9.60
N GLU A 151 -12.08 11.68 10.50
CA GLU A 151 -11.86 10.58 11.43
C GLU A 151 -11.76 9.27 10.64
N ARG A 152 -10.83 8.40 10.99
CA ARG A 152 -10.63 7.10 10.36
C ARG A 152 -11.36 6.02 11.16
N PRO A 153 -12.29 5.24 10.54
CA PRO A 153 -12.91 4.10 11.21
C PRO A 153 -11.89 3.02 11.61
N ALA A 154 -12.11 2.36 12.75
CA ALA A 154 -11.28 1.21 13.12
C ALA A 154 -11.51 0.02 12.19
N LEU A 155 -10.44 -0.65 11.81
CA LEU A 155 -10.43 -1.83 10.95
C LEU A 155 -10.58 -3.11 11.76
N ASP A 156 -11.28 -4.10 11.19
CA ASP A 156 -11.33 -5.45 11.78
C ASP A 156 -10.08 -6.26 11.46
N GLY A 157 -9.34 -5.92 10.40
CA GLY A 157 -8.04 -6.52 10.11
C GLY A 157 -7.23 -5.69 9.10
N ALA A 158 -5.92 -5.89 9.09
CA ALA A 158 -5.02 -5.21 8.16
C ALA A 158 -4.01 -6.18 7.56
N ILE A 159 -3.73 -6.03 6.27
CA ILE A 159 -2.79 -6.86 5.52
C ILE A 159 -1.84 -5.95 4.74
N MET A 160 -0.54 -6.23 4.81
CA MET A 160 0.46 -5.59 3.94
C MET A 160 1.16 -6.67 3.11
N GLN A 161 1.09 -6.56 1.79
CA GLN A 161 1.77 -7.47 0.88
C GLN A 161 2.87 -6.77 0.10
N ALA A 162 4.06 -7.38 0.13
CA ALA A 162 5.31 -6.79 -0.34
C ALA A 162 5.54 -5.34 0.12
N PRO A 163 5.45 -5.03 1.44
CA PRO A 163 5.93 -3.74 1.94
C PRO A 163 7.45 -3.67 1.74
N VAL A 164 7.90 -2.79 0.85
CA VAL A 164 9.31 -2.60 0.49
C VAL A 164 9.65 -1.12 0.62
N SER A 165 10.90 -0.81 0.98
CA SER A 165 11.42 0.55 1.00
C SER A 165 11.75 1.03 -0.41
N ASP A 166 11.06 2.08 -0.86
CA ASP A 166 11.42 2.78 -2.10
C ASP A 166 12.85 3.35 -2.03
N ARG A 167 13.28 3.85 -0.86
CA ARG A 167 14.65 4.34 -0.65
C ARG A 167 15.69 3.26 -0.90
N GLU A 168 15.53 2.09 -0.28
CA GLU A 168 16.50 1.00 -0.44
C GLU A 168 16.43 0.40 -1.86
N ALA A 169 15.24 0.31 -2.46
CA ALA A 169 15.08 -0.09 -3.85
C ALA A 169 15.79 0.89 -4.81
N LEU A 170 15.66 2.20 -4.59
CA LEU A 170 16.37 3.24 -5.36
C LEU A 170 17.89 3.13 -5.21
N HIS A 171 18.40 2.89 -4.00
CA HIS A 171 19.83 2.66 -3.79
C HIS A 171 20.31 1.40 -4.50
N TYR A 172 19.53 0.32 -4.43
CA TYR A 172 19.86 -0.94 -5.08
C TYR A 172 20.01 -0.78 -6.59
N ILE A 173 19.04 -0.15 -7.28
CA ILE A 173 19.15 0.08 -8.72
C ILE A 173 20.25 1.07 -9.09
N CYS A 174 20.64 1.98 -8.19
CA CYS A 174 21.81 2.84 -8.40
C CYS A 174 23.13 2.06 -8.34
N ASP A 175 23.16 0.89 -7.70
CA ASP A 175 24.31 -0.01 -7.64
C ASP A 175 24.27 -1.08 -8.75
N THR A 176 23.08 -1.58 -9.11
CA THR A 176 22.93 -2.74 -10.00
C THR A 176 22.43 -2.40 -11.40
N GLY A 177 21.83 -1.23 -11.60
CA GLY A 177 21.03 -0.92 -12.79
C GLY A 177 19.61 -1.49 -12.69
N ILE A 178 18.81 -1.25 -13.74
CA ILE A 178 17.43 -1.73 -13.85
C ILE A 178 17.06 -2.02 -15.30
N GLY A 179 16.56 -3.22 -15.59
CA GLY A 179 16.29 -3.65 -16.96
C GLY A 179 17.53 -3.53 -17.84
N ASP A 180 17.41 -2.84 -18.96
CA ASP A 180 18.52 -2.57 -19.88
C ASP A 180 19.33 -1.31 -19.53
N ILE A 181 19.01 -0.62 -18.42
CA ILE A 181 19.66 0.64 -18.02
C ILE A 181 20.83 0.34 -17.07
N PRO A 182 22.08 0.68 -17.44
CA PRO A 182 23.24 0.42 -16.59
C PRO A 182 23.23 1.26 -15.29
N ALA A 183 23.79 0.70 -14.21
CA ALA A 183 23.90 1.37 -12.90
C ALA A 183 24.47 2.79 -12.98
N SER A 184 25.47 3.03 -13.84
CA SER A 184 26.07 4.35 -14.03
C SER A 184 25.09 5.39 -14.55
N GLU A 185 24.16 4.99 -15.43
CA GLU A 185 23.12 5.88 -15.95
C GLU A 185 22.02 6.13 -14.93
N VAL A 186 21.62 5.09 -14.18
CA VAL A 186 20.65 5.20 -13.09
C VAL A 186 21.17 6.18 -12.03
N ARG A 187 22.43 6.00 -11.59
CA ARG A 187 23.07 6.87 -10.59
C ARG A 187 23.16 8.31 -11.05
N ALA A 188 23.61 8.55 -12.29
CA ALA A 188 23.69 9.90 -12.84
C ALA A 188 22.31 10.59 -12.89
N ALA A 189 21.25 9.82 -13.19
CA ALA A 189 19.88 10.33 -13.15
C ALA A 189 19.42 10.63 -11.72
N TYR A 190 19.65 9.71 -10.78
CA TYR A 190 19.31 9.87 -9.37
C TYR A 190 19.97 11.10 -8.76
N ASP A 191 21.28 11.29 -8.95
CA ASP A 191 22.02 12.42 -8.40
C ASP A 191 21.49 13.76 -8.92
N LYS A 192 21.17 13.81 -10.22
CA LYS A 192 20.60 15.00 -10.86
C LYS A 192 19.19 15.29 -10.33
N LEU A 193 18.35 14.27 -10.20
CA LEU A 193 17.00 14.39 -9.63
C LEU A 193 17.05 14.86 -8.17
N MET A 194 17.98 14.30 -7.38
CA MET A 194 18.19 14.68 -5.98
C MET A 194 18.58 16.14 -5.84
N LEU A 195 19.48 16.64 -6.69
CA LEU A 195 19.85 18.06 -6.71
C LEU A 195 18.64 18.95 -7.04
N MET A 196 17.92 18.64 -8.11
CA MET A 196 16.73 19.39 -8.54
C MET A 196 15.64 19.39 -7.47
N ALA A 197 15.43 18.25 -6.81
CA ALA A 197 14.40 18.11 -5.79
C ALA A 197 14.75 18.88 -4.51
N LYS A 198 16.02 18.83 -4.07
CA LYS A 198 16.52 19.62 -2.94
C LYS A 198 16.46 21.13 -3.22
N GLU A 199 16.72 21.55 -4.45
CA GLU A 199 16.56 22.95 -4.87
C GLU A 199 15.09 23.38 -4.82
N ALA A 200 14.18 22.55 -5.34
CA ALA A 200 12.74 22.83 -5.29
C ALA A 200 12.18 22.92 -3.86
N ALA A 201 12.72 22.13 -2.93
CA ALA A 201 12.35 22.17 -1.51
C ALA A 201 12.83 23.43 -0.77
N ARG A 202 13.81 24.16 -1.32
CA ARG A 202 14.33 25.42 -0.74
C ARG A 202 13.60 26.67 -1.22
N ARG A 203 12.66 26.55 -2.16
CA ARG A 203 11.88 27.68 -2.66
C ARG A 203 11.01 28.25 -1.54
N ASP A 204 10.85 29.57 -1.51
CA ASP A 204 9.95 30.23 -0.54
C ASP A 204 8.48 29.83 -0.76
N ASP A 205 8.08 29.68 -2.02
CA ASP A 205 6.74 29.29 -2.40
C ASP A 205 6.60 27.77 -2.50
N GLN A 206 5.94 27.19 -1.50
CA GLN A 206 5.62 25.76 -1.39
C GLN A 206 4.13 25.47 -1.67
N THR A 207 3.40 26.40 -2.31
CA THR A 207 1.96 26.22 -2.62
C THR A 207 1.70 25.32 -3.83
N TYR A 208 2.74 24.97 -4.58
CA TYR A 208 2.67 24.03 -5.70
C TYR A 208 3.96 23.22 -5.84
N ASP A 209 3.79 22.05 -6.44
CA ASP A 209 4.85 21.11 -6.74
C ASP A 209 5.65 21.46 -8.00
N ILE A 210 6.92 21.07 -8.00
CA ILE A 210 7.77 21.05 -9.21
C ILE A 210 7.79 19.62 -9.73
N ILE A 211 7.36 19.42 -10.97
CA ILE A 211 7.46 18.13 -11.64
C ILE A 211 8.90 17.91 -12.10
N LEU A 212 9.49 16.80 -11.68
CA LEU A 212 10.85 16.42 -12.10
C LEU A 212 10.83 15.93 -13.56
N PRO A 213 11.97 16.04 -14.29
CA PRO A 213 12.03 15.58 -15.67
C PRO A 213 11.72 14.08 -15.78
N VAL A 214 10.63 13.76 -16.47
CA VAL A 214 10.18 12.37 -16.69
C VAL A 214 11.25 11.52 -17.38
N SER A 215 12.06 12.13 -18.25
CA SER A 215 13.19 11.45 -18.90
C SER A 215 14.28 10.98 -17.93
N LEU A 216 14.37 11.58 -16.73
CA LEU A 216 15.27 11.15 -15.67
C LEU A 216 14.59 10.19 -14.72
N THR A 217 13.35 10.44 -14.30
CA THR A 217 12.64 9.52 -13.39
C THR A 217 12.38 8.17 -14.06
N ALA A 218 12.16 8.14 -15.38
CA ALA A 218 12.06 6.90 -16.14
C ALA A 218 13.34 6.04 -16.08
N LYS A 219 14.52 6.66 -15.91
CA LYS A 219 15.78 5.91 -15.71
C LYS A 219 15.84 5.21 -14.35
N LEU A 220 14.98 5.58 -13.40
CA LEU A 220 14.87 4.94 -12.09
C LEU A 220 13.76 3.87 -12.06
N GLY A 221 13.19 3.50 -13.21
CA GLY A 221 12.13 2.49 -13.32
C GLY A 221 10.69 3.02 -13.19
N TYR A 222 10.50 4.32 -12.96
CA TYR A 222 9.16 4.91 -13.00
C TYR A 222 8.61 4.86 -14.44
N PRO A 223 7.31 4.54 -14.66
CA PRO A 223 6.75 4.55 -16.00
C PRO A 223 6.83 5.95 -16.64
N PRO A 224 7.21 6.08 -17.93
CA PRO A 224 7.29 7.38 -18.61
C PRO A 224 5.96 8.16 -18.70
N SER A 225 4.83 7.53 -18.36
CA SER A 225 3.52 8.16 -18.29
C SER A 225 3.19 8.76 -16.92
N ILE A 226 4.06 8.60 -15.93
CA ILE A 226 3.82 8.95 -14.54
C ILE A 226 4.81 10.05 -14.10
N PRO A 227 4.37 11.33 -14.02
CA PRO A 227 5.21 12.38 -13.48
C PRO A 227 5.40 12.21 -11.97
N VAL A 228 6.60 12.55 -11.49
CA VAL A 228 6.97 12.55 -10.07
C VAL A 228 7.36 13.95 -9.65
N SER A 229 6.75 14.49 -8.58
CA SER A 229 7.15 15.79 -8.06
C SER A 229 8.45 15.72 -7.27
N ALA A 230 9.13 16.86 -7.15
CA ALA A 230 10.29 17.03 -6.30
C ALA A 230 10.00 16.60 -4.85
N ARG A 231 8.86 17.02 -4.30
CA ARG A 231 8.44 16.68 -2.93
C ARG A 231 8.27 15.18 -2.77
N ARG A 232 7.51 14.53 -3.66
CA ARG A 232 7.28 13.08 -3.57
C ARG A 232 8.58 12.30 -3.78
N PHE A 233 9.44 12.72 -4.70
CA PHE A 233 10.74 12.09 -4.89
C PHE A 233 11.62 12.19 -3.63
N LEU A 234 11.68 13.35 -2.96
CA LEU A 234 12.40 13.46 -1.69
C LEU A 234 11.80 12.58 -0.60
N SER A 235 10.47 12.44 -0.57
CA SER A 235 9.80 11.55 0.36
C SER A 235 10.14 10.09 0.09
N LEU A 236 10.09 9.63 -1.17
CA LEU A 236 10.45 8.24 -1.51
C LEU A 236 11.94 7.94 -1.33
N ALA A 237 12.81 8.88 -1.68
CA ALA A 237 14.26 8.71 -1.59
C ALA A 237 14.81 8.93 -0.17
N SER A 238 14.08 9.66 0.69
CA SER A 238 14.34 9.83 2.13
C SER A 238 15.83 10.10 2.46
N PRO A 239 16.43 11.20 1.94
CA PRO A 239 17.88 11.40 1.98
C PRO A 239 18.46 11.61 3.39
N GLU A 240 17.63 11.93 4.38
CA GLU A 240 18.03 12.12 5.79
C GLU A 240 17.85 10.85 6.64
N SER A 241 17.45 9.74 6.01
CA SER A 241 17.31 8.42 6.63
C SER A 241 18.67 7.73 6.81
N PRO A 242 18.89 7.00 7.93
CA PRO A 242 17.91 6.55 8.91
C PRO A 242 17.63 7.51 10.08
N GLN A 243 18.33 8.65 10.17
CA GLN A 243 18.21 9.55 11.32
C GLN A 243 16.87 10.28 11.38
N SER A 244 16.37 10.72 10.22
CA SER A 244 15.10 11.42 10.07
C SER A 244 14.39 10.97 8.79
N PRO A 245 13.79 9.76 8.79
CA PRO A 245 13.07 9.26 7.62
C PRO A 245 11.90 10.19 7.27
N SER A 246 11.64 10.29 5.96
CA SER A 246 10.49 10.98 5.39
C SER A 246 9.18 10.21 5.61
N GLU A 247 8.07 10.74 5.08
CA GLU A 247 6.74 10.15 5.24
C GLU A 247 6.61 8.74 4.64
N ASP A 248 7.21 8.49 3.47
CA ASP A 248 7.08 7.22 2.76
C ASP A 248 8.08 6.15 3.23
N ASP A 249 9.14 6.56 3.92
CA ASP A 249 10.21 5.68 4.38
C ASP A 249 9.85 4.97 5.68
N LEU A 250 8.87 4.08 5.56
CA LEU A 250 8.32 3.30 6.67
C LEU A 250 8.94 1.91 6.80
N PHE A 251 9.63 1.44 5.76
CA PHE A 251 10.02 0.04 5.60
C PHE A 251 11.53 -0.16 5.43
N SER A 252 12.36 0.90 5.47
CA SER A 252 13.82 0.71 5.33
C SER A 252 14.38 -0.19 6.43
N SER A 253 15.30 -1.07 6.05
CA SER A 253 15.84 -2.09 6.95
C SER A 253 16.74 -1.53 8.06
N ASP A 254 17.28 -0.32 7.85
CA ASP A 254 18.19 0.40 8.73
C ASP A 254 17.50 1.39 9.68
N LEU A 255 16.17 1.56 9.62
CA LEU A 255 15.43 2.42 10.55
C LEU A 255 15.65 1.94 11.99
N GLY A 256 15.93 2.86 12.92
CA GLY A 256 16.15 2.54 14.33
C GLY A 256 14.88 2.09 15.06
N ASP A 257 15.02 1.37 16.18
CA ASP A 257 13.88 0.87 16.96
C ASP A 257 13.00 2.01 17.50
N GLU A 258 13.56 3.19 17.78
CA GLU A 258 12.79 4.38 18.17
C GLU A 258 11.85 4.88 17.05
N ILE A 259 12.26 4.76 15.79
CA ILE A 259 11.42 5.09 14.63
C ILE A 259 10.34 4.02 14.47
N LEU A 260 10.70 2.74 14.53
CA LEU A 260 9.74 1.63 14.43
C LEU A 260 8.70 1.67 15.55
N ALA A 261 9.07 2.12 16.75
CA ALA A 261 8.14 2.33 17.86
C ALA A 261 7.10 3.44 17.57
N LYS A 262 7.45 4.46 16.77
CA LYS A 262 6.53 5.55 16.37
C LYS A 262 5.62 5.15 15.19
N THR A 263 6.03 4.17 14.39
CA THR A 263 5.25 3.64 13.26
C THR A 263 4.53 2.35 13.66
N PHE A 264 5.18 1.20 13.54
CA PHE A 264 4.63 -0.11 13.90
C PHE A 264 4.15 -0.18 15.36
N GLY A 265 4.93 0.37 16.30
CA GLY A 265 4.52 0.46 17.71
C GLY A 265 3.37 1.44 17.97
N GLY A 266 3.16 2.41 17.06
CA GLY A 266 2.07 3.37 17.13
C GLY A 266 0.69 2.76 16.94
N ILE A 267 0.59 1.61 16.26
CA ILE A 267 -0.67 0.95 15.88
C ILE A 267 -1.58 0.72 17.10
N GLU A 268 -1.02 0.19 18.19
CA GLU A 268 -1.80 -0.13 19.40
C GLU A 268 -2.48 1.12 19.98
N SER A 269 -1.69 2.17 20.20
CA SER A 269 -2.16 3.40 20.85
C SER A 269 -3.19 4.19 20.05
N ARG A 270 -3.33 3.92 18.74
CA ARG A 270 -4.36 4.57 17.91
C ARG A 270 -5.72 3.90 18.00
N GLY A 271 -5.78 2.63 18.39
CA GLY A 271 -7.05 1.89 18.50
C GLY A 271 -7.76 1.67 17.16
N LEU A 272 -7.04 1.77 16.04
CA LEU A 272 -7.60 1.65 14.68
C LEU A 272 -7.55 0.23 14.11
N LEU A 273 -7.05 -0.75 14.86
CA LEU A 273 -7.00 -2.15 14.45
C LEU A 273 -7.54 -3.05 15.57
N ARG A 274 -8.65 -3.74 15.30
CA ARG A 274 -9.36 -4.55 16.31
C ARG A 274 -8.79 -5.95 16.47
N HIS A 275 -8.16 -6.50 15.43
CA HIS A 275 -7.68 -7.88 15.44
C HIS A 275 -6.17 -7.99 15.20
N LYS A 276 -5.75 -8.11 13.94
CA LYS A 276 -4.39 -8.50 13.59
C LYS A 276 -3.87 -7.74 12.38
N LEU A 277 -2.56 -7.50 12.39
CA LEU A 277 -1.77 -7.08 11.24
C LEU A 277 -1.05 -8.30 10.66
N MET A 278 -1.37 -8.66 9.41
CA MET A 278 -0.66 -9.69 8.67
C MET A 278 0.28 -9.07 7.64
N VAL A 279 1.54 -9.54 7.60
CA VAL A 279 2.52 -9.08 6.62
C VAL A 279 3.00 -10.24 5.75
N LEU A 280 2.87 -10.09 4.43
CA LEU A 280 3.21 -11.09 3.43
C LEU A 280 4.34 -10.58 2.54
N HIS A 281 5.56 -11.02 2.81
CA HIS A 281 6.72 -10.75 1.97
C HIS A 281 6.73 -11.64 0.73
N SER A 282 7.29 -11.13 -0.36
CA SER A 282 7.53 -11.91 -1.58
C SER A 282 8.91 -12.58 -1.51
N GLY A 283 8.98 -13.89 -1.72
CA GLY A 283 10.21 -14.68 -1.51
C GLY A 283 11.30 -14.49 -2.56
N ALA A 284 10.93 -14.11 -3.77
CA ALA A 284 11.83 -13.73 -4.86
C ALA A 284 11.57 -12.28 -5.30
N ASP A 285 11.35 -11.39 -4.33
CA ASP A 285 11.08 -9.98 -4.59
C ASP A 285 12.31 -9.27 -5.15
N GLN A 286 12.26 -8.94 -6.44
CA GLN A 286 13.35 -8.26 -7.14
C GLN A 286 13.55 -6.80 -6.72
N SER A 287 12.60 -6.22 -5.97
CA SER A 287 12.68 -4.86 -5.44
C SER A 287 13.38 -4.82 -4.07
N VAL A 288 13.61 -5.97 -3.44
CA VAL A 288 14.29 -6.06 -2.14
C VAL A 288 15.78 -6.33 -2.38
N PRO A 289 16.67 -5.44 -1.95
CA PRO A 289 18.10 -5.65 -2.11
C PRO A 289 18.62 -6.91 -1.40
N ASP A 290 19.62 -7.56 -2.00
CA ASP A 290 20.16 -8.84 -1.54
C ASP A 290 20.83 -8.79 -0.15
N TRP A 291 21.27 -7.61 0.30
CA TRP A 291 21.86 -7.44 1.64
C TRP A 291 20.83 -7.43 2.77
N ILE A 292 19.54 -7.33 2.45
CA ILE A 292 18.49 -7.24 3.46
C ILE A 292 18.15 -8.63 4.00
N ASP A 293 18.42 -8.83 5.30
CA ASP A 293 17.89 -9.97 6.05
C ASP A 293 16.39 -9.76 6.34
N ARG A 294 15.55 -10.28 5.45
CA ARG A 294 14.09 -10.20 5.55
C ARG A 294 13.56 -10.77 6.86
N LYS A 295 14.09 -11.90 7.36
CA LYS A 295 13.62 -12.52 8.61
C LYS A 295 13.91 -11.62 9.80
N LYS A 296 15.10 -11.01 9.83
CA LYS A 296 15.45 -10.03 10.86
C LYS A 296 14.57 -8.78 10.76
N LEU A 297 14.35 -8.26 9.55
CA LEU A 297 13.49 -7.09 9.32
C LEU A 297 12.06 -7.33 9.81
N THR A 298 11.42 -8.43 9.39
CA THR A 298 10.07 -8.81 9.84
C THR A 298 10.02 -9.00 11.35
N SER A 299 11.05 -9.58 11.96
CA SER A 299 11.11 -9.77 13.41
C SER A 299 11.17 -8.43 14.17
N ARG A 300 11.88 -7.43 13.63
CA ARG A 300 11.93 -6.08 14.21
C ARG A 300 10.57 -5.38 14.13
N TRP A 301 9.89 -5.49 12.98
CA TRP A 301 8.54 -4.95 12.83
C TRP A 301 7.55 -5.59 13.79
N ARG A 302 7.57 -6.93 13.89
CA ARG A 302 6.77 -7.66 14.89
C ARG A 302 7.05 -7.15 16.30
N ASN A 303 8.32 -7.06 16.70
CA ASN A 303 8.67 -6.64 18.04
C ASN A 303 8.21 -5.21 18.34
N ALA A 304 8.30 -4.30 17.36
CA ALA A 304 7.73 -2.97 17.49
C ALA A 304 6.20 -3.00 17.63
N THR A 305 5.50 -3.72 16.74
CA THR A 305 4.03 -3.87 16.75
C THR A 305 3.50 -4.48 18.04
N ASP A 306 4.13 -5.53 18.55
CA ASP A 306 3.72 -6.24 19.76
C ASP A 306 4.31 -5.62 21.04
N HIS A 307 5.06 -4.52 20.94
CA HIS A 307 5.77 -3.89 22.06
C HIS A 307 6.60 -4.92 22.85
N ASN A 308 7.41 -5.70 22.14
CA ASN A 308 8.22 -6.81 22.66
C ASN A 308 7.38 -7.88 23.40
N GLY A 309 6.19 -8.19 22.87
CA GLY A 309 5.32 -9.24 23.38
C GLY A 309 4.31 -8.81 24.44
N LYS A 310 4.23 -7.50 24.75
CA LYS A 310 3.19 -6.93 25.61
C LYS A 310 1.80 -7.04 24.97
N PHE A 311 1.72 -6.94 23.65
CA PHE A 311 0.50 -7.09 22.87
C PHE A 311 0.62 -8.25 21.89
N GLN A 312 -0.51 -8.65 21.31
CA GLN A 312 -0.57 -9.66 20.26
C GLN A 312 -1.31 -9.07 19.06
N ILE A 313 -0.71 -8.07 18.42
CA ILE A 313 -1.29 -7.37 17.26
C ILE A 313 -0.76 -7.99 15.97
N TRP A 314 0.51 -8.41 15.95
CA TRP A 314 1.09 -9.11 14.83
C TRP A 314 0.44 -10.48 14.63
N ASP A 315 0.15 -10.84 13.37
CA ASP A 315 -0.28 -12.18 12.99
C ASP A 315 0.93 -13.10 12.87
N GLN A 316 1.33 -13.73 13.98
CA GLN A 316 2.50 -14.60 14.01
C GLN A 316 2.34 -15.88 13.18
N GLU A 317 1.11 -16.35 13.00
CA GLU A 317 0.86 -17.63 12.36
C GLU A 317 0.88 -17.52 10.83
N ARG A 318 0.32 -16.43 10.29
CA ARG A 318 0.12 -16.28 8.85
C ARG A 318 1.10 -15.30 8.21
N SER A 319 1.64 -14.34 8.96
CA SER A 319 2.70 -13.45 8.43
C SER A 319 3.95 -14.24 8.09
N GLY A 320 4.63 -13.81 7.03
CA GLY A 320 5.85 -14.46 6.57
C GLY A 320 6.06 -14.25 5.09
N GLU A 321 6.76 -15.19 4.48
CA GLU A 321 7.13 -15.13 3.07
C GLU A 321 6.20 -16.02 2.24
N ILE A 322 5.83 -15.54 1.03
CA ILE A 322 5.27 -16.36 -0.04
C ILE A 322 6.45 -16.89 -0.88
N PRO A 323 6.76 -18.19 -0.83
CA PRO A 323 7.93 -18.73 -1.52
C PRO A 323 7.88 -18.46 -3.02
N ASN A 324 9.02 -18.07 -3.60
CA ASN A 324 9.19 -17.78 -5.04
C ASN A 324 8.29 -16.66 -5.60
N ALA A 325 7.54 -15.94 -4.75
CA ALA A 325 6.74 -14.81 -5.20
C ALA A 325 7.64 -13.66 -5.65
N SER A 326 7.40 -13.11 -6.84
CA SER A 326 7.94 -11.81 -7.25
C SER A 326 7.17 -10.68 -6.58
N HIS A 327 7.63 -9.43 -6.71
CA HIS A 327 7.02 -8.27 -6.05
C HIS A 327 5.49 -8.18 -6.23
N ALA A 328 5.04 -8.27 -7.49
CA ALA A 328 3.63 -8.15 -7.88
C ALA A 328 2.98 -9.48 -8.30
N LEU A 329 3.73 -10.60 -8.28
CA LEU A 329 3.26 -11.93 -8.68
C LEU A 329 2.68 -11.99 -10.12
N SER A 330 3.18 -11.11 -10.98
CA SER A 330 2.62 -10.84 -12.32
C SER A 330 3.30 -11.57 -13.48
N ASN A 331 4.05 -12.63 -13.20
CA ASN A 331 4.69 -13.45 -14.24
C ASN A 331 3.97 -14.81 -14.42
N ASP A 332 4.24 -15.50 -15.53
CA ASP A 332 3.56 -16.77 -15.87
C ASP A 332 3.92 -17.89 -14.87
N ASP A 333 5.12 -17.87 -14.31
CA ASP A 333 5.62 -18.77 -13.26
C ASP A 333 4.99 -18.53 -11.88
N GLN A 334 4.23 -17.44 -11.72
CA GLN A 334 3.71 -16.99 -10.42
C GLN A 334 2.36 -17.62 -10.05
N ALA A 335 1.85 -18.58 -10.84
CA ALA A 335 0.55 -19.21 -10.58
C ALA A 335 0.45 -19.86 -9.18
N GLN A 336 1.48 -20.59 -8.75
CA GLN A 336 1.52 -21.19 -7.41
C GLN A 336 1.67 -20.13 -6.30
N PRO A 337 2.63 -19.19 -6.38
CA PRO A 337 2.69 -18.06 -5.44
C PRO A 337 1.37 -17.28 -5.27
N ARG A 338 0.63 -17.02 -6.36
CA ARG A 338 -0.67 -16.34 -6.29
C ARG A 338 -1.71 -17.17 -5.52
N LYS A 339 -1.72 -18.48 -5.73
CA LYS A 339 -2.59 -19.41 -5.00
C LYS A 339 -2.25 -19.43 -3.51
N ASP A 340 -0.96 -19.55 -3.16
CA ASP A 340 -0.50 -19.58 -1.77
C ASP A 340 -0.85 -18.27 -1.02
N LEU A 341 -0.71 -17.13 -1.70
CA LEU A 341 -1.13 -15.83 -1.18
C LEU A 341 -2.64 -15.79 -0.94
N ALA A 342 -3.45 -16.22 -1.91
CA ALA A 342 -4.91 -16.25 -1.78
C ALA A 342 -5.37 -17.18 -0.64
N GLU A 343 -4.72 -18.32 -0.46
CA GLU A 343 -4.99 -19.25 0.65
C GLU A 343 -4.68 -18.62 2.01
N LYS A 344 -3.55 -17.90 2.16
CA LYS A 344 -3.22 -17.16 3.39
C LYS A 344 -4.22 -16.06 3.70
N VAL A 345 -4.63 -15.29 2.68
CA VAL A 345 -5.66 -14.26 2.82
C VAL A 345 -6.98 -14.89 3.26
N LEU A 346 -7.41 -15.97 2.62
CA LEU A 346 -8.65 -16.66 2.99
C LEU A 346 -8.59 -17.20 4.43
N GLY A 347 -7.47 -17.79 4.84
CA GLY A 347 -7.28 -18.26 6.21
C GLY A 347 -7.37 -17.14 7.25
N PHE A 348 -6.81 -15.96 6.95
CA PHE A 348 -6.93 -14.77 7.79
C PHE A 348 -8.39 -14.34 7.96
N LEU A 349 -9.15 -14.27 6.85
CA LEU A 349 -10.55 -13.85 6.86
C LEU A 349 -11.46 -14.86 7.58
N GLN A 350 -11.23 -16.16 7.39
CA GLN A 350 -11.96 -17.22 8.06
C GLN A 350 -11.74 -17.25 9.57
N GLU A 351 -10.55 -16.86 10.06
CA GLU A 351 -10.35 -16.68 11.51
C GLU A 351 -11.13 -15.47 12.01
N LEU A 352 -11.12 -14.37 11.25
CA LEU A 352 -11.77 -13.13 11.64
C LEU A 352 -13.30 -13.27 11.73
N GLU A 353 -13.90 -14.13 10.91
CA GLU A 353 -15.33 -14.50 10.99
C GLU A 353 -15.71 -15.21 12.30
N LYS A 354 -14.77 -15.92 12.93
CA LYS A 354 -15.02 -16.68 14.17
C LYS A 354 -14.98 -15.80 15.43
N LYS A 355 -14.57 -14.54 15.30
CA LYS A 355 -14.50 -13.56 16.40
C LYS A 355 -15.60 -12.53 16.27
#